data_AF-A0A8B7JCD0-F1
#
_entry.id   AF-A0A8B7JCD0-F1
#
_cell.length_a   1.000
_cell.length_b   1.000
_cell.length_c   1.000
_cell.angle_alpha   90.00
_cell.angle_beta   90.00
_cell.angle_gamma   90.00
#
_symmetry.space_group_name_H-M   'P 1'
#
loop_
_entity.id
_entity.type
_entity.pdbx_description
1 polymer ?
#
loop_
_entity_poly.entity_id
_entity_poly.type
_entity_poly.pdbx_seq_one_letter_code
_entity_poly.pdbx_strand_id
1 'polypeptide(L)'
;LNPESYKYLKENIALNKVAKTVKSFNMDGADFIRQSPQLLQQWIQDEEGGKITIPLPLKKRHRSQQHNDQQPPQPRTKELIIPSHISHYVMNLPDSAISFLGNFRGIFAAHTKGATDTIQMPWVHVHCFEKYPPGDQVTEDELHARVHARIIAALKVTADDLPLNAVSLHLVRKVAPTKPMYCASFQLPANV
;
A
#
# COMPACT_ATOMS: atom_id res chain seq x y z
N LEU A 1 2.51 -1.46 18.06
CA LEU A 1 1.03 -1.45 17.94
C LEU A 1 0.46 -2.77 18.49
N ASN A 2 -0.87 -2.94 18.54
CA ASN A 2 -1.57 -4.12 19.11
C ASN A 2 -0.85 -5.46 18.82
N PRO A 3 -0.16 -6.06 19.81
CA PRO A 3 0.63 -7.28 19.62
C PRO A 3 -0.19 -8.50 19.17
N GLU A 4 -1.44 -8.60 19.63
CA GLU A 4 -2.34 -9.69 19.24
C GLU A 4 -2.72 -9.60 17.76
N SER A 5 -3.01 -8.39 17.26
CA SER A 5 -3.29 -8.19 15.84
C SER A 5 -2.08 -8.59 14.96
N TYR A 6 -0.87 -8.24 15.40
CA TYR A 6 0.35 -8.62 14.69
C TYR A 6 0.62 -10.14 14.71
N LYS A 7 0.34 -10.81 15.84
CA LYS A 7 0.43 -12.26 15.95
C LYS A 7 -0.47 -12.95 14.91
N TYR A 8 -1.74 -12.57 14.83
CA TYR A 8 -2.67 -13.15 13.85
C TYR A 8 -2.33 -12.78 12.41
N LEU A 9 -1.74 -11.60 12.15
CA LEU A 9 -1.21 -11.28 10.83
C LEU A 9 -0.12 -12.26 10.38
N LYS A 10 0.82 -12.60 11.26
CA LYS A 10 1.86 -13.61 10.96
C LYS A 10 1.27 -14.99 10.72
N GLU A 11 0.30 -15.40 11.52
CA GLU A 11 -0.42 -16.67 11.32
C GLU A 11 -1.12 -16.69 9.95
N ASN A 12 -1.84 -15.62 9.60
CA ASN A 12 -2.52 -15.51 8.30
C ASN A 12 -1.56 -15.54 7.12
N ILE A 13 -0.39 -14.90 7.23
CA ILE A 13 0.67 -14.95 6.20
C ILE A 13 1.15 -16.39 5.98
N ALA A 14 1.34 -17.15 7.07
CA ALA A 14 1.74 -18.55 7.00
C ALA A 14 0.63 -19.43 6.40
N LEU A 15 -0.62 -19.26 6.85
CA LEU A 15 -1.79 -20.01 6.36
C LEU A 15 -2.00 -19.82 4.84
N ASN A 16 -1.81 -18.60 4.35
CA ASN A 16 -1.95 -18.28 2.93
C ASN A 16 -0.68 -18.58 2.11
N LYS A 17 0.40 -19.04 2.75
CA LYS A 17 1.69 -19.39 2.10
C LYS A 17 2.33 -18.22 1.35
N VAL A 18 2.15 -17.00 1.86
CA VAL A 18 2.67 -15.75 1.26
C VAL A 18 3.84 -15.15 2.03
N ALA A 19 4.43 -15.91 2.97
CA ALA A 19 5.55 -15.45 3.81
C ALA A 19 6.77 -14.94 3.03
N LYS A 20 6.96 -15.42 1.80
CA LYS A 20 8.04 -14.98 0.93
C LYS A 20 7.79 -13.62 0.27
N THR A 21 6.52 -13.23 0.10
CA THR A 21 6.11 -12.02 -0.64
C THR A 21 5.46 -10.97 0.24
N VAL A 22 5.21 -11.28 1.51
CA VAL A 22 4.58 -10.37 2.48
C VAL A 22 5.46 -10.27 3.71
N LYS A 23 5.99 -9.08 3.97
CA LYS A 23 6.67 -8.74 5.22
C LYS A 23 5.69 -8.01 6.14
N SER A 24 5.72 -8.34 7.43
CA SER A 24 4.83 -7.74 8.43
C SER A 24 5.65 -7.09 9.54
N PHE A 25 5.22 -5.91 9.98
CA PHE A 25 5.92 -5.10 10.97
C PHE A 25 4.99 -4.75 12.13
N ASN A 26 5.51 -4.78 13.36
CA ASN A 26 4.79 -4.29 14.55
C ASN A 26 5.39 -2.96 15.00
N MET A 27 5.21 -1.93 14.19
CA MET A 27 5.77 -0.60 14.40
C MET A 27 4.65 0.44 14.53
N ASP A 28 5.00 1.66 14.96
CA ASP A 28 4.10 2.79 14.79
C ASP A 28 3.90 3.10 13.29
N GLY A 29 2.70 3.53 12.92
CA GLY A 29 2.36 3.80 11.51
C GLY A 29 3.16 4.95 10.90
N ALA A 30 3.45 5.99 11.69
CA ALA A 30 4.27 7.11 11.24
C ALA A 30 5.72 6.67 11.03
N ASP A 31 6.25 5.87 11.96
CA ASP A 31 7.61 5.34 11.84
C ASP A 31 7.74 4.37 10.68
N PHE A 32 6.72 3.54 10.43
CA PHE A 32 6.68 2.65 9.28
C PHE A 32 6.76 3.43 7.96
N ILE A 33 5.98 4.52 7.80
CA ILE A 33 6.02 5.35 6.59
C ILE A 33 7.41 5.98 6.39
N ARG A 34 8.02 6.50 7.46
CA ARG A 34 9.35 7.15 7.35
C ARG A 34 10.47 6.16 7.04
N GLN A 35 10.36 4.93 7.55
CA GLN A 35 11.37 3.89 7.39
C GLN A 35 11.12 2.98 6.19
N SER A 36 9.96 3.06 5.52
CA SER A 36 9.60 2.12 4.45
C SER A 36 10.60 2.08 3.29
N PRO A 37 11.24 3.18 2.84
CA PRO A 37 12.29 3.08 1.82
C PRO A 37 13.49 2.25 2.30
N GLN A 38 13.94 2.46 3.53
CA GLN A 38 15.06 1.72 4.12
C GLN A 38 14.69 0.25 4.37
N LEU A 39 13.46 -0.03 4.82
CA LEU A 39 12.97 -1.39 5.01
C LEU A 39 12.90 -2.17 3.68
N LEU A 40 12.53 -1.51 2.59
CA LEU A 40 12.57 -2.12 1.25
C LEU A 40 14.01 -2.42 0.82
N GLN A 41 14.92 -1.47 1.00
CA GLN A 41 16.35 -1.68 0.68
C GLN A 41 16.95 -2.82 1.49
N GLN A 42 16.66 -2.90 2.79
CA GLN A 42 17.09 -4.02 3.63
C GLN A 42 16.54 -5.34 3.11
N TRP A 43 15.27 -5.40 2.72
CA TRP A 43 14.69 -6.62 2.17
C TRP A 43 15.37 -7.05 0.85
N ILE A 44 15.71 -6.10 -0.02
CA ILE A 44 16.47 -6.40 -1.25
C ILE A 44 17.86 -6.97 -0.93
N GLN A 45 18.52 -6.47 0.12
CA GLN A 45 19.84 -6.92 0.55
C GLN A 45 19.83 -8.29 1.24
N ASP A 46 18.78 -8.58 2.00
CA ASP A 46 18.62 -9.85 2.73
C ASP A 46 18.38 -11.04 1.78
N GLU A 47 17.83 -10.79 0.59
CA GLU A 47 17.51 -11.82 -0.41
C GLU A 47 18.59 -11.85 -1.49
N GLU A 48 19.14 -13.03 -1.77
CA GLU A 48 20.27 -13.19 -2.68
C GLU A 48 19.94 -12.68 -4.10
N GLY A 49 20.62 -11.61 -4.51
CA GLY A 49 20.37 -10.93 -5.79
C GLY A 49 19.02 -10.21 -5.88
N GLY A 50 18.35 -9.92 -4.76
CA GLY A 50 17.05 -9.23 -4.73
C GLY A 50 15.90 -10.07 -5.31
N LYS A 51 16.02 -11.40 -5.25
CA LYS A 51 15.07 -12.34 -5.86
C LYS A 51 14.39 -13.22 -4.81
N ILE A 52 13.09 -13.43 -4.99
CA ILE A 52 12.26 -14.29 -4.17
C ILE A 52 11.83 -15.52 -4.99
N THR A 53 12.08 -16.72 -4.46
CA THR A 53 11.71 -17.98 -5.11
C THR A 53 10.45 -18.57 -4.51
N ILE A 54 9.35 -18.63 -5.28
CA ILE A 54 8.05 -19.13 -4.82
C ILE A 54 7.78 -20.53 -5.40
N PRO A 55 7.36 -21.51 -4.59
CA PRO A 55 6.95 -22.81 -5.10
C PRO A 55 5.60 -22.72 -5.82
N LEU A 56 5.54 -23.27 -7.04
CA LEU A 56 4.29 -23.40 -7.79
C LEU A 56 3.59 -24.71 -7.42
N PRO A 57 2.24 -24.72 -7.34
CA PRO A 57 1.50 -25.94 -7.07
C PRO A 57 1.75 -26.99 -8.16
N LEU A 58 2.01 -28.22 -7.74
CA LEU A 58 2.16 -29.37 -8.65
C LEU A 58 0.84 -29.59 -9.40
N LYS A 59 0.88 -29.62 -10.74
CA LYS A 59 -0.28 -30.05 -11.55
C LYS A 59 -0.59 -31.50 -11.19
N LYS A 60 -1.82 -31.78 -10.73
CA LYS A 60 -2.29 -33.16 -10.53
C LYS A 60 -2.28 -33.88 -11.89
N ARG A 61 -1.44 -34.89 -12.05
CA ARG A 61 -1.44 -35.77 -13.23
C ARG A 61 -2.72 -36.60 -13.24
N HIS A 62 -3.38 -36.75 -14.39
CA HIS A 62 -4.44 -37.73 -14.57
C HIS A 62 -3.86 -39.16 -14.50
N ARG A 63 -4.58 -40.07 -13.83
CA ARG A 63 -4.18 -41.47 -13.54
C ARG A 63 -3.69 -42.27 -14.76
N SER A 64 -4.11 -41.91 -15.97
CA SER A 64 -3.74 -42.60 -17.22
C SER A 64 -2.29 -42.35 -17.69
N GLN A 65 -1.57 -41.36 -17.14
CA GLN A 65 -0.16 -41.06 -17.49
C GLN A 65 0.87 -41.68 -16.53
N GLN A 66 0.43 -42.40 -15.49
CA GLN A 66 1.34 -42.92 -14.45
C GLN A 66 2.17 -44.14 -14.86
N HIS A 67 1.90 -44.75 -16.01
CA HIS A 67 2.51 -46.05 -16.35
C HIS A 67 3.86 -45.98 -17.06
N ASN A 68 4.38 -44.79 -17.43
CA ASN A 68 5.60 -44.69 -18.25
C ASN A 68 6.67 -43.68 -17.83
N ASP A 69 6.51 -42.96 -16.71
CA ASP A 69 7.50 -41.96 -16.26
C ASP A 69 8.18 -42.41 -14.96
N GLN A 70 9.46 -42.82 -15.05
CA GLN A 70 10.30 -43.19 -13.90
C GLN A 70 10.92 -41.98 -13.16
N GLN A 71 10.63 -40.74 -13.56
CA GLN A 71 11.17 -39.56 -12.87
C GLN A 71 10.17 -38.95 -11.88
N PRO A 72 10.58 -38.73 -10.61
CA PRO A 72 9.77 -38.01 -9.65
C PRO A 72 9.48 -36.58 -10.16
N PRO A 73 8.26 -36.05 -9.97
CA PRO A 73 7.92 -34.72 -10.44
C PRO A 73 8.76 -33.67 -9.71
N GLN A 74 9.61 -32.95 -10.46
CA GLN A 74 10.41 -31.87 -9.88
C GLN A 74 9.52 -30.69 -9.46
N PRO A 75 9.75 -30.09 -8.28
CA PRO A 75 9.02 -28.91 -7.84
C PRO A 75 9.33 -27.73 -8.76
N ARG A 76 8.30 -27.16 -9.39
CA ARG A 76 8.45 -25.94 -10.20
C ARG A 76 8.51 -24.74 -9.27
N THR A 77 9.51 -23.89 -9.43
CA THR A 77 9.61 -22.62 -8.72
C THR A 77 9.44 -21.46 -9.70
N LYS A 78 8.98 -20.31 -9.19
CA LYS A 78 8.95 -19.03 -9.89
C LYS A 78 9.83 -18.04 -9.15
N GLU A 79 10.78 -17.44 -9.86
CA GLU A 79 11.57 -16.32 -9.34
C GLU A 79 10.82 -15.01 -9.57
N LEU A 80 10.79 -14.16 -8.55
CA LEU A 80 10.29 -12.79 -8.61
C LEU A 80 11.41 -11.84 -8.19
N ILE A 81 11.56 -10.72 -8.90
CA ILE A 81 12.49 -9.66 -8.51
C ILE A 81 11.76 -8.71 -7.56
N ILE A 82 12.40 -8.34 -6.45
CA ILE A 82 11.88 -7.34 -5.53
C ILE A 82 11.98 -5.96 -6.20
N PRO A 83 10.89 -5.19 -6.28
CA PRO A 83 10.93 -3.84 -6.84
C PRO A 83 11.92 -2.95 -6.09
N SER A 84 12.66 -2.11 -6.82
CA SER A 84 13.65 -1.18 -6.24
C SER A 84 13.03 0.02 -5.52
N HIS A 85 11.74 0.27 -5.75
CA HIS A 85 11.00 1.39 -5.20
C HIS A 85 9.57 0.99 -4.84
N ILE A 86 8.96 1.75 -3.94
CA ILE A 86 7.58 1.57 -3.52
C ILE A 86 6.68 2.27 -4.55
N SER A 87 5.79 1.52 -5.19
CA SER A 87 4.86 2.10 -6.17
C SER A 87 3.57 2.61 -5.55
N HIS A 88 3.11 1.98 -4.46
CA HIS A 88 1.83 2.29 -3.82
C HIS A 88 1.91 2.25 -2.30
N TYR A 89 1.22 3.18 -1.65
CA TYR A 89 0.88 3.14 -0.23
C TYR A 89 -0.63 3.00 -0.08
N VAL A 90 -1.06 2.04 0.73
CA VAL A 90 -2.48 1.81 1.02
C VAL A 90 -2.71 1.96 2.51
N MET A 91 -3.47 2.98 2.90
CA MET A 91 -3.78 3.29 4.28
C MET A 91 -5.27 3.03 4.55
N ASN A 92 -5.59 1.82 5.01
CA ASN A 92 -6.95 1.41 5.36
C ASN A 92 -7.27 1.67 6.84
N LEU A 93 -7.07 2.90 7.29
CA LEU A 93 -7.46 3.39 8.61
C LEU A 93 -8.38 4.62 8.43
N PRO A 94 -9.69 4.43 8.18
CA PRO A 94 -10.58 5.52 7.75
C PRO A 94 -10.70 6.69 8.74
N ASP A 95 -10.43 6.46 10.02
CA ASP A 95 -10.53 7.48 11.05
C ASP A 95 -9.28 8.38 11.13
N SER A 96 -8.10 7.85 10.77
CA SER A 96 -6.81 8.50 11.03
C SER A 96 -5.85 8.53 9.84
N ALA A 97 -6.12 7.87 8.72
CA ALA A 97 -5.15 7.76 7.62
C ALA A 97 -4.66 9.12 7.10
N ILE A 98 -5.53 10.15 7.05
CA ILE A 98 -5.13 11.50 6.64
C ILE A 98 -4.08 12.10 7.59
N SER A 99 -4.12 11.83 8.91
CA SER A 99 -3.16 12.41 9.85
C SER A 99 -1.75 11.86 9.67
N PHE A 100 -1.60 10.71 9.02
CA PHE A 100 -0.30 10.13 8.70
C PHE A 100 0.35 10.74 7.44
N LEU A 101 -0.39 11.51 6.64
CA LEU A 101 0.13 12.05 5.38
C LEU A 101 1.34 12.97 5.55
N GLY A 102 1.43 13.68 6.68
CA GLY A 102 2.59 14.51 6.99
C GLY A 102 3.90 13.72 7.11
N ASN A 103 3.85 12.40 7.31
CA ASN A 103 5.04 11.55 7.42
C ASN A 103 5.69 11.20 6.07
N PHE A 104 5.04 11.52 4.95
CA PHE A 104 5.64 11.38 3.62
C PHE A 104 6.63 12.50 3.28
N ARG A 105 6.66 13.56 4.10
CA ARG A 105 7.47 14.74 3.80
C ARG A 105 8.96 14.44 3.79
N GLY A 106 9.61 14.67 2.65
CA GLY A 106 11.04 14.47 2.48
C GLY A 106 11.51 13.02 2.44
N ILE A 107 10.62 12.01 2.50
CA ILE A 107 11.05 10.59 2.54
C ILE A 107 11.73 10.14 1.24
N PHE A 108 11.40 10.77 0.12
CA PHE A 108 11.98 10.46 -1.20
C PHE A 108 13.05 11.47 -1.66
N ALA A 109 13.32 12.52 -0.87
CA ALA A 109 14.26 13.58 -1.25
C ALA A 109 15.73 13.10 -1.39
N ALA A 110 16.10 12.01 -0.71
CA ALA A 110 17.44 11.43 -0.79
C ALA A 110 17.64 10.57 -2.04
N HIS A 111 16.58 9.94 -2.56
CA HIS A 111 16.66 9.01 -3.68
C HIS A 111 16.75 9.73 -5.05
N THR A 112 16.34 10.99 -5.12
CA THR A 112 16.40 11.81 -6.34
C THR A 112 17.78 12.39 -6.64
N LYS A 113 18.73 12.31 -5.70
CA LYS A 113 20.06 12.97 -5.81
C LYS A 113 21.15 12.17 -6.53
N GLY A 114 20.84 11.01 -7.11
CA GLY A 114 21.86 10.19 -7.77
C GLY A 114 21.38 9.14 -8.78
N ALA A 115 20.08 9.03 -9.03
CA ALA A 115 19.55 8.14 -10.05
C ALA A 115 19.30 8.93 -11.35
N THR A 116 19.86 8.48 -12.46
CA THR A 116 19.57 8.97 -13.82
C THR A 116 18.15 8.65 -14.28
N ASP A 117 17.46 7.78 -13.55
CA ASP A 117 16.07 7.41 -13.80
C ASP A 117 15.13 8.34 -13.04
N THR A 118 14.21 8.97 -13.77
CA THR A 118 13.05 9.68 -13.23
C THR A 118 12.29 8.77 -12.26
N ILE A 119 12.55 8.91 -10.96
CA ILE A 119 11.82 8.15 -9.93
C ILE A 119 10.37 8.61 -9.96
N GLN A 120 9.49 7.71 -10.39
CA GLN A 120 8.06 7.97 -10.34
C GLN A 120 7.61 8.00 -8.87
N MET A 121 7.01 9.11 -8.46
CA MET A 121 6.47 9.25 -7.11
C MET A 121 5.35 8.22 -6.88
N PRO A 122 5.25 7.63 -5.68
CA PRO A 122 4.27 6.59 -5.40
C PRO A 122 2.84 7.13 -5.42
N TRP A 123 1.90 6.24 -5.71
CA TRP A 123 0.50 6.47 -5.44
C TRP A 123 0.19 6.27 -3.96
N VAL A 124 -0.65 7.14 -3.40
CA VAL A 124 -1.13 7.05 -2.02
C VAL A 124 -2.65 6.89 -2.05
N HIS A 125 -3.13 5.84 -1.40
CA HIS A 125 -4.54 5.49 -1.28
C HIS A 125 -4.96 5.63 0.18
N VAL A 126 -5.75 6.65 0.47
CA VAL A 126 -6.17 7.05 1.81
C VAL A 126 -7.64 6.73 1.99
N HIS A 127 -7.97 5.79 2.85
CA HIS A 127 -9.34 5.63 3.29
C HIS A 127 -9.66 6.70 4.32
N CYS A 128 -10.79 7.38 4.19
CA CYS A 128 -11.19 8.43 5.13
C CYS A 128 -12.72 8.52 5.29
N PHE A 129 -13.17 8.96 6.46
CA PHE A 129 -14.55 9.40 6.66
C PHE A 129 -14.69 10.89 6.43
N GLU A 130 -15.83 11.29 5.87
CA GLU A 130 -16.30 12.67 5.88
C GLU A 130 -17.68 12.70 6.53
N LYS A 131 -17.81 13.40 7.67
CA LYS A 131 -19.05 13.45 8.45
C LYS A 131 -19.70 14.82 8.27
N TYR A 132 -21.02 14.83 8.12
CA TYR A 132 -21.81 16.05 8.13
C TYR A 132 -23.00 15.97 9.11
N PRO A 133 -23.54 17.12 9.56
CA PRO A 133 -24.74 17.17 10.40
C PRO A 133 -25.98 16.54 9.73
N PRO A 134 -26.87 15.88 10.49
CA PRO A 134 -28.17 15.48 9.98
C PRO A 134 -29.03 16.70 9.61
N GLY A 135 -29.66 16.66 8.44
CA GLY A 135 -30.51 17.76 7.93
C GLY A 135 -29.80 18.67 6.92
N ASP A 136 -28.47 18.65 6.86
CA ASP A 136 -27.71 19.38 5.86
C ASP A 136 -27.85 18.72 4.49
N GLN A 137 -28.19 19.51 3.47
CA GLN A 137 -28.09 19.10 2.07
C GLN A 137 -26.68 19.38 1.56
N VAL A 138 -25.77 18.43 1.78
CA VAL A 138 -24.38 18.51 1.30
C VAL A 138 -24.27 17.78 -0.03
N THR A 139 -23.73 18.45 -1.04
CA THR A 139 -23.45 17.84 -2.34
C THR A 139 -22.21 16.95 -2.28
N GLU A 140 -22.07 16.04 -3.23
CA GLU A 140 -20.88 15.18 -3.31
C GLU A 140 -19.61 16.01 -3.57
N ASP A 141 -19.69 17.05 -4.39
CA ASP A 141 -18.58 17.96 -4.70
C ASP A 141 -18.09 18.71 -3.45
N GLU A 142 -18.99 19.13 -2.56
CA GLU A 142 -18.62 19.75 -1.28
C GLU A 142 -17.88 18.77 -0.36
N LEU A 143 -18.34 17.52 -0.29
CA LEU A 143 -17.66 16.48 0.50
C LEU A 143 -16.27 16.19 -0.09
N HIS A 144 -16.17 16.14 -1.42
CA HIS A 144 -14.92 15.95 -2.12
C HIS A 144 -13.93 17.08 -1.86
N ALA A 145 -14.39 18.33 -1.92
CA ALA A 145 -13.59 19.50 -1.58
C ALA A 145 -13.11 19.49 -0.12
N ARG A 146 -13.94 19.05 0.84
CA ARG A 146 -13.55 18.91 2.26
C ARG A 146 -12.47 17.85 2.46
N VAL A 147 -12.63 16.68 1.84
CA VAL A 147 -11.62 15.61 1.90
C VAL A 147 -10.30 16.07 1.29
N HIS A 148 -10.36 16.71 0.11
CA HIS A 148 -9.19 17.27 -0.56
C HIS A 148 -8.46 18.32 0.29
N ALA A 149 -9.20 19.28 0.87
CA ALA A 149 -8.66 20.31 1.75
C ALA A 149 -7.89 19.71 2.94
N ARG A 150 -8.42 18.63 3.54
CA ARG A 150 -7.73 17.90 4.63
C ARG A 150 -6.46 17.20 4.16
N ILE A 151 -6.46 16.63 2.96
CA ILE A 151 -5.28 15.97 2.37
C ILE A 151 -4.16 16.99 2.12
N ILE A 152 -4.44 18.09 1.43
CA ILE A 152 -3.42 19.10 1.12
C ILE A 152 -2.88 19.76 2.40
N ALA A 153 -3.75 19.99 3.39
CA ALA A 153 -3.34 20.53 4.69
C ALA A 153 -2.42 19.56 5.46
N ALA A 154 -2.73 18.26 5.44
CA ALA A 154 -1.92 17.25 6.12
C ALA A 154 -0.54 17.04 5.45
N LEU A 155 -0.49 17.11 4.11
CA LEU A 155 0.76 17.11 3.35
C LEU A 155 1.54 18.44 3.46
N LYS A 156 0.83 19.53 3.81
CA LYS A 156 1.24 20.94 3.71
C LYS A 156 1.74 21.30 2.31
N VAL A 157 0.88 21.04 1.34
CA VAL A 157 1.02 21.43 -0.07
C VAL A 157 -0.14 22.36 -0.47
N THR A 158 -0.03 23.01 -1.62
CA THR A 158 -1.11 23.87 -2.15
C THR A 158 -2.04 23.10 -3.08
N ALA A 159 -3.15 23.73 -3.47
CA ALA A 159 -4.03 23.19 -4.50
C ALA A 159 -3.38 23.19 -5.90
N ASP A 160 -2.32 23.98 -6.11
CA ASP A 160 -1.56 23.96 -7.37
C ASP A 160 -0.66 22.71 -7.43
N ASP A 161 -0.09 22.31 -6.29
CA ASP A 161 0.76 21.11 -6.18
C ASP A 161 -0.07 19.82 -6.32
N LEU A 162 -1.28 19.82 -5.76
CA LEU A 162 -2.20 18.70 -5.82
C LEU A 162 -3.63 19.22 -6.04
N PRO A 163 -4.06 19.42 -7.30
CA PRO A 163 -5.40 19.92 -7.59
C PRO A 163 -6.46 18.85 -7.34
N LEU A 164 -7.69 19.27 -7.08
CA LEU A 164 -8.80 18.36 -6.74
C LEU A 164 -9.04 17.29 -7.81
N ASN A 165 -8.93 17.65 -9.10
CA ASN A 165 -9.10 16.71 -10.22
C ASN A 165 -7.97 15.67 -10.34
N ALA A 166 -6.82 15.89 -9.69
CA ALA A 166 -5.75 14.90 -9.59
C ALA A 166 -5.99 13.90 -8.43
N VAL A 167 -6.99 14.13 -7.59
CA VAL A 167 -7.39 13.23 -6.51
C VAL A 167 -8.65 12.47 -6.91
N SER A 168 -8.51 11.17 -7.15
CA SER A 168 -9.65 10.29 -7.37
C SER A 168 -10.33 9.97 -6.03
N LEU A 169 -11.58 10.37 -5.88
CA LEU A 169 -12.38 10.13 -4.69
C LEU A 169 -13.44 9.08 -4.99
N HIS A 170 -13.20 7.86 -4.51
CA HIS A 170 -14.13 6.74 -4.69
C HIS A 170 -14.96 6.53 -3.42
N LEU A 171 -16.29 6.65 -3.51
CA LEU A 171 -17.20 6.32 -2.42
C LEU A 171 -17.19 4.79 -2.16
N VAL A 172 -16.58 4.37 -1.04
CA VAL A 172 -16.47 2.96 -0.66
C VAL A 172 -17.79 2.44 -0.10
N ARG A 173 -18.37 3.19 0.85
CA ARG A 173 -19.65 2.87 1.51
C ARG A 173 -20.13 4.03 2.38
N LYS A 174 -21.39 3.99 2.81
CA LYS A 174 -21.90 4.85 3.90
C LYS A 174 -21.88 4.06 5.21
N VAL A 175 -21.16 4.54 6.22
CA VAL A 175 -21.12 3.87 7.54
C VAL A 175 -22.25 4.35 8.46
N ALA A 176 -22.82 5.50 8.12
CA ALA A 176 -24.07 6.04 8.63
C ALA A 176 -24.66 6.96 7.55
N PRO A 177 -25.94 7.37 7.63
CA PRO A 177 -26.57 8.26 6.65
C PRO A 177 -25.77 9.54 6.38
N THR A 178 -25.07 10.08 7.39
CA THR A 178 -24.28 11.31 7.30
C THR A 178 -22.76 11.09 7.46
N LYS A 179 -22.30 9.86 7.25
CA LYS A 179 -20.88 9.49 7.34
C LYS A 179 -20.49 8.56 6.18
N PRO A 180 -20.30 9.10 4.97
CA PRO A 180 -19.63 8.38 3.89
C PRO A 180 -18.17 8.06 4.22
N MET A 181 -17.70 6.97 3.63
CA MET A 181 -16.31 6.52 3.62
C MET A 181 -15.81 6.59 2.18
N TYR A 182 -14.73 7.34 1.96
CA TYR A 182 -14.07 7.48 0.66
C TYR A 182 -12.71 6.79 0.66
N CYS A 183 -12.27 6.36 -0.51
CA CYS A 183 -10.86 6.09 -0.82
C CYS A 183 -10.36 7.21 -1.72
N ALA A 184 -9.51 8.07 -1.18
CA ALA A 184 -8.84 9.13 -1.92
C ALA A 184 -7.53 8.59 -2.48
N SER A 185 -7.37 8.60 -3.80
CA SER A 185 -6.20 8.10 -4.50
C SER A 185 -5.53 9.21 -5.30
N PHE A 186 -4.25 9.44 -5.05
CA PHE A 186 -3.46 10.47 -5.72
C PHE A 186 -2.00 10.07 -5.81
N GLN A 187 -1.28 10.64 -6.78
CA GLN A 187 0.16 10.49 -6.85
C GLN A 187 0.81 11.50 -5.89
N LEU A 188 1.78 11.06 -5.09
CA LEU A 188 2.44 11.92 -4.11
C LEU A 188 3.19 13.06 -4.85
N PRO A 189 2.91 14.35 -4.56
CA PRO A 189 3.64 15.44 -5.19
C PRO A 189 5.14 15.39 -4.87
N ALA A 190 5.99 15.71 -5.85
CA ALA A 190 7.44 15.63 -5.70
C ALA A 190 8.03 16.64 -4.69
N ASN A 191 7.26 17.68 -4.35
CA ASN A 191 7.66 18.73 -3.40
C ASN A 191 7.28 18.42 -1.94
N VAL A 192 6.67 17.25 -1.66
CA VAL A 192 6.29 16.80 -0.31
C VAL A 192 7.49 16.46 0.55
#